data_AF-J1LMY7-F1
#
_entry.id   AF-J1LMY7-F1
#
_cell.length_a   1.000
_cell.length_b   1.000
_cell.length_c   1.000
_cell.angle_alpha   90.00
_cell.angle_beta   90.00
_cell.angle_gamma   90.00
#
_symmetry.space_group_name_H-M   'P 1'
#
loop_
_entity.id
_entity.type
_entity.pdbx_description
1 polymer ?
#
loop_
_entity_poly.entity_id
_entity_poly.type
_entity_poly.pdbx_seq_one_letter_code
_entity_poly.pdbx_strand_id
1 'polypeptide(L)'
;MARESVSDVTMGTETAVDQEVDALGPHYVKRLLAGRPFYIAHRMGGTEFPEYTRQGLDASLRAGFKALEVSVRRCASGDFVAIHDWKTTRNVPGTDYQIWKTPWSTLSKLRQASGPFLRLSDIVE
;
A
#
# COMPACT_ATOMS: atom_id res chain seq x y z
N MET A 1 3.88 29.95 25.71
CA MET A 1 3.03 29.01 24.93
C MET A 1 3.83 28.58 23.70
N ALA A 2 4.81 27.70 23.89
CA ALA A 2 5.68 27.25 22.81
C ALA A 2 5.02 26.07 22.10
N ARG A 3 4.92 26.15 20.77
CA ARG A 3 4.53 25.05 19.89
C ARG A 3 5.66 24.02 19.92
N GLU A 4 5.38 22.80 20.38
CA GLU A 4 6.30 21.68 20.17
C GLU A 4 6.28 21.30 18.69
N SER A 5 7.43 21.40 18.03
CA SER A 5 7.63 20.87 16.69
C SER A 5 7.64 19.36 16.76
N VAL A 6 6.79 18.73 15.94
CA VAL A 6 6.86 17.29 15.66
C VAL A 6 8.28 16.98 15.18
N SER A 7 9.00 16.19 15.97
CA SER A 7 10.36 15.76 15.70
C SER A 7 10.44 15.03 14.36
N ASP A 8 11.39 15.47 13.51
CA ASP A 8 11.87 14.70 12.37
C ASP A 8 12.28 13.30 12.84
N VAL A 9 11.52 12.29 12.42
CA VAL A 9 11.97 10.90 12.47
C VAL A 9 13.09 10.80 11.43
N THR A 10 14.31 11.11 11.85
CA THR A 10 15.50 10.89 11.03
C THR A 10 15.77 9.39 11.09
N MET A 11 15.31 8.64 10.08
CA MET A 11 15.85 7.30 9.85
C MET A 11 17.35 7.45 9.64
N GLY A 12 18.13 6.75 10.48
CA GLY A 12 19.56 6.96 10.65
C GLY A 12 20.36 6.87 9.34
N THR A 13 21.56 7.45 9.38
CA THR A 13 22.56 7.37 8.31
C THR A 13 22.77 5.94 7.85
N GLU A 14 22.83 5.75 6.53
CA GLU A 14 23.07 4.49 5.81
C GLU A 14 24.14 3.63 6.51
N THR A 15 23.75 2.43 6.93
CA THR A 15 24.58 1.52 7.71
C THR A 15 25.43 0.63 6.81
N ALA A 16 26.48 0.00 7.36
CA ALA A 16 27.26 -1.01 6.63
C ALA A 16 26.39 -2.18 6.12
N VAL A 17 25.27 -2.46 6.80
CA VAL A 17 24.27 -3.45 6.37
C VAL A 17 23.53 -2.98 5.13
N ASP A 18 23.23 -1.68 5.02
CA ASP A 18 22.60 -1.10 3.84
C ASP A 18 23.52 -1.18 2.60
N GLN A 19 24.84 -0.97 2.80
CA GLN A 19 25.84 -1.12 1.74
C GLN A 19 26.01 -2.58 1.27
N GLU A 20 26.00 -3.56 2.19
CA GLU A 20 26.07 -4.99 1.85
C GLU A 20 24.78 -5.46 1.14
N VAL A 21 23.64 -4.88 1.51
CA VAL A 21 22.34 -5.09 0.86
C VAL A 21 22.33 -4.48 -0.55
N ASP A 22 22.93 -3.32 -0.78
CA ASP A 22 23.07 -2.74 -2.13
C ASP A 22 23.98 -3.56 -3.06
N ALA A 23 24.99 -4.24 -2.51
CA ALA A 23 25.89 -5.12 -3.27
C ALA A 23 25.19 -6.38 -3.83
N LEU A 24 23.97 -6.72 -3.37
CA LEU A 24 23.20 -7.88 -3.84
C LEU A 24 22.60 -7.71 -5.25
N GLY A 25 22.75 -6.55 -5.91
CA GLY A 25 22.18 -6.32 -7.24
C GLY A 25 20.64 -6.38 -7.25
N PRO A 26 19.98 -6.72 -8.39
CA PRO A 26 18.52 -6.62 -8.56
C PRO A 26 17.70 -7.67 -7.75
N HIS A 27 18.31 -8.36 -6.79
CA HIS A 27 17.63 -9.35 -5.95
C HIS A 27 16.86 -8.68 -4.79
N TYR A 28 15.88 -7.82 -5.11
CA TYR A 28 15.10 -7.03 -4.14
C TYR A 28 14.48 -7.85 -3.01
N VAL A 29 14.04 -9.08 -3.29
CA VAL A 29 13.51 -10.00 -2.26
C VAL A 29 14.60 -10.46 -1.31
N LYS A 30 15.77 -10.87 -1.82
CA LYS A 30 16.91 -11.29 -0.99
C LYS A 30 17.39 -10.14 -0.10
N ARG A 31 17.42 -8.93 -0.67
CA ARG A 31 17.75 -7.68 0.03
C ARG A 31 16.78 -7.40 1.18
N LEU A 32 15.47 -7.45 0.91
CA LEU A 32 14.45 -7.25 1.93
C LEU A 32 14.60 -8.27 3.07
N LEU A 33 14.75 -9.56 2.75
CA LEU A 33 14.84 -10.64 3.73
C LEU A 33 16.16 -10.66 4.51
N ALA A 34 17.22 -10.00 4.01
CA ALA A 34 18.48 -9.81 4.72
C ALA A 34 18.36 -8.75 5.83
N GLY A 35 17.46 -7.77 5.69
CA GLY A 35 17.17 -6.78 6.72
C GLY A 35 16.61 -7.44 7.98
N ARG A 36 17.14 -7.09 9.15
CA ARG A 36 16.70 -7.63 10.44
C ARG A 36 16.48 -6.51 11.47
N PRO A 37 15.24 -6.27 11.93
CA PRO A 37 14.00 -6.76 11.33
C PRO A 37 13.78 -6.20 9.90
N PHE A 38 12.97 -6.86 9.09
CA PHE A 38 12.43 -6.28 7.86
C PHE A 38 10.97 -5.93 8.04
N TYR A 39 10.51 -4.92 7.30
CA TYR A 39 9.18 -4.35 7.47
C TYR A 39 8.39 -4.40 6.16
N ILE A 40 7.11 -4.73 6.26
CA ILE A 40 6.16 -4.72 5.15
C ILE A 40 5.02 -3.78 5.53
N ALA A 41 4.70 -2.81 4.67
CA ALA A 41 3.55 -1.94 4.87
C ALA A 41 2.27 -2.73 4.58
N HIS A 42 1.64 -3.26 5.63
CA HIS A 42 0.39 -4.00 5.54
C HIS A 42 -0.68 -3.12 4.86
N ARG A 43 -1.32 -3.62 3.79
CA ARG A 43 -2.36 -2.92 3.02
C ARG A 43 -1.99 -1.53 2.52
N MET A 44 -0.71 -1.31 2.22
CA MET A 44 -0.13 -0.04 1.79
C MET A 44 -0.27 1.12 2.80
N GLY A 45 -0.45 0.87 4.09
CA GLY A 45 -0.62 1.99 5.03
C GLY A 45 -0.95 1.62 6.48
N GLY A 46 -0.99 0.32 6.78
CA GLY A 46 -1.20 -0.21 8.11
C GLY A 46 -2.52 0.24 8.71
N THR A 47 -2.44 0.70 9.95
CA THR A 47 -3.55 1.30 10.71
C THR A 47 -3.55 2.82 10.62
N GLU A 48 -2.49 3.40 10.05
CA GLU A 48 -2.22 4.83 9.97
C GLU A 48 -2.97 5.50 8.81
N PHE A 49 -3.15 4.77 7.70
CA PHE A 49 -3.88 5.24 6.53
C PHE A 49 -4.95 4.24 6.10
N PRO A 50 -6.04 4.70 5.46
CA PRO A 50 -7.04 3.78 4.94
C PRO A 50 -6.44 2.79 3.94
N GLU A 51 -6.79 1.51 4.09
CA GLU A 51 -6.24 0.43 3.27
C GLU A 51 -6.43 0.69 1.77
N TYR A 52 -5.39 0.36 1.01
CA TYR A 52 -5.35 0.42 -0.45
C TYR A 52 -5.64 1.79 -1.08
N THR A 53 -5.24 2.87 -0.42
CA THR A 53 -5.36 4.23 -0.95
C THR A 53 -4.03 4.77 -1.45
N ARG A 54 -4.07 5.72 -2.42
CA ARG A 54 -2.86 6.43 -2.88
C ARG A 54 -2.17 7.19 -1.75
N GLN A 55 -2.95 7.74 -0.81
CA GLN A 55 -2.42 8.38 0.38
C GLN A 55 -1.55 7.43 1.22
N GLY A 56 -2.05 6.22 1.48
CA GLY A 56 -1.28 5.20 2.21
C GLY A 56 -0.03 4.79 1.44
N LEU A 57 -0.17 4.52 0.14
CA LEU A 57 0.95 4.16 -0.74
C LEU A 57 2.06 5.21 -0.65
N ASP A 58 1.74 6.47 -0.91
CA ASP A 58 2.71 7.55 -0.91
C ASP A 58 3.33 7.75 0.47
N ALA A 59 2.56 7.60 1.55
CA ALA A 59 3.05 7.74 2.91
C ALA A 59 3.99 6.60 3.30
N SER A 60 3.67 5.36 2.93
CA SER A 60 4.50 4.19 3.19
C SER A 60 5.82 4.27 2.41
N LEU A 61 5.78 4.73 1.16
CA LEU A 61 6.98 4.96 0.36
C LEU A 61 7.85 6.07 0.95
N ARG A 62 7.26 7.21 1.37
CA ARG A 62 7.98 8.29 2.06
C ARG A 62 8.60 7.84 3.38
N ALA A 63 7.95 6.93 4.11
CA ALA A 63 8.49 6.34 5.34
C ALA A 63 9.61 5.31 5.08
N GLY A 64 9.94 5.02 3.82
CA GLY A 64 11.07 4.17 3.45
C GLY A 64 10.77 2.68 3.38
N PHE A 65 9.50 2.26 3.46
CA PHE A 65 9.14 0.85 3.30
C PHE A 65 9.63 0.30 1.96
N LYS A 66 10.29 -0.85 2.01
CA LYS A 66 10.82 -1.55 0.82
C LYS A 66 9.90 -2.67 0.33
N ALA A 67 8.84 -2.95 1.08
CA ALA A 67 7.81 -3.92 0.73
C ALA A 67 6.43 -3.40 1.12
N LEU A 68 5.47 -3.60 0.22
CA LEU A 68 4.07 -3.25 0.40
C LEU A 68 3.25 -4.54 0.28
N GLU A 69 2.27 -4.74 1.16
CA GLU A 69 1.27 -5.79 0.98
C GLU A 69 0.04 -5.23 0.28
N VAL A 70 -0.44 -5.95 -0.73
CA VAL A 70 -1.60 -5.58 -1.53
C VAL A 70 -2.48 -6.81 -1.74
N SER A 71 -3.65 -6.84 -1.10
CA SER A 71 -4.69 -7.79 -1.47
C SER A 71 -5.40 -7.32 -2.75
N VAL A 72 -5.52 -8.21 -3.73
CA VAL A 72 -6.23 -7.94 -4.98
C VAL A 72 -7.36 -8.93 -5.22
N ARG A 73 -8.41 -8.46 -5.91
CA ARG A 73 -9.47 -9.31 -6.44
C ARG A 73 -9.76 -8.96 -7.89
N ARG A 74 -10.06 -9.97 -8.69
CA ARG A 74 -10.44 -9.78 -10.09
C ARG A 74 -11.91 -9.36 -10.18
N CYS A 75 -12.19 -8.23 -10.81
CA CYS A 75 -13.54 -7.72 -11.03
C CYS A 75 -14.17 -8.30 -12.30
N ALA A 76 -15.44 -8.00 -12.58
CA ALA A 76 -16.15 -8.61 -13.71
C ALA A 76 -15.58 -8.27 -15.09
N SER A 77 -14.95 -7.10 -15.25
CA SER A 77 -14.26 -6.71 -16.49
C SER A 77 -12.86 -7.34 -16.63
N GLY A 78 -12.40 -8.04 -15.60
CA GLY A 78 -11.13 -8.76 -15.60
C GLY A 78 -9.96 -8.01 -14.96
N ASP A 79 -10.13 -6.74 -14.61
CA ASP A 79 -9.14 -5.95 -13.88
C ASP A 79 -8.92 -6.49 -12.46
N PHE A 80 -7.69 -6.46 -11.98
CA PHE A 80 -7.38 -6.70 -10.57
C PHE A 80 -7.48 -5.39 -9.79
N VAL A 81 -8.41 -5.32 -8.84
CA VAL A 81 -8.65 -4.16 -7.98
C VAL A 81 -8.09 -4.41 -6.58
N ALA A 82 -7.53 -3.37 -5.97
CA ALA A 82 -6.95 -3.43 -4.63
C ALA A 82 -8.06 -3.37 -3.57
N ILE A 83 -8.38 -4.51 -2.99
CA ILE A 83 -9.38 -4.67 -1.92
C ILE A 83 -9.16 -6.01 -1.23
N HIS A 84 -9.27 -6.01 0.09
CA HIS A 84 -9.21 -7.23 0.88
C HIS A 84 -10.51 -8.04 0.78
N ASP A 85 -11.63 -7.35 1.02
CA ASP A 85 -12.94 -7.95 1.13
C ASP A 85 -13.47 -8.36 -0.24
N TRP A 86 -14.35 -9.36 -0.24
CA TRP A 86 -14.96 -9.89 -1.46
C TRP A 86 -16.13 -9.03 -1.97
N LYS A 87 -16.52 -8.03 -1.18
CA LYS A 87 -17.56 -7.04 -1.48
C LYS A 87 -17.23 -5.68 -0.86
N THR A 88 -17.91 -4.63 -1.30
CA THR A 88 -17.54 -3.24 -0.98
C THR A 88 -18.04 -2.71 0.37
N THR A 89 -18.88 -3.44 1.11
CA THR A 89 -19.63 -2.91 2.26
C THR A 89 -18.77 -2.25 3.34
N ARG A 90 -17.61 -2.84 3.69
CA ARG A 90 -16.71 -2.32 4.73
C ARG A 90 -15.89 -1.12 4.25
N ASN A 91 -15.38 -1.18 3.01
CA ASN A 91 -14.45 -0.20 2.46
C ASN A 91 -15.15 0.99 1.81
N VAL A 92 -16.39 0.80 1.37
CA VAL A 92 -17.25 1.82 0.76
C VAL A 92 -18.65 1.72 1.40
N PRO A 93 -18.82 2.31 2.59
CA PRO A 93 -20.11 2.34 3.28
C PRO A 93 -21.23 2.86 2.37
N GLY A 94 -22.40 2.22 2.43
CA GLY A 94 -23.54 2.52 1.56
C GLY A 94 -23.57 1.73 0.25
N THR A 95 -22.65 0.79 0.05
CA THR A 95 -22.62 -0.09 -1.13
C THR A 95 -22.54 -1.58 -0.74
N ASP A 96 -22.95 -2.47 -1.64
CA ASP A 96 -22.87 -3.94 -1.43
C ASP A 96 -22.52 -4.69 -2.73
N TYR A 97 -21.54 -4.17 -3.47
CA TYR A 97 -21.10 -4.76 -4.72
C TYR A 97 -20.18 -5.95 -4.46
N GLN A 98 -20.53 -7.12 -4.97
CA GLN A 98 -19.61 -8.27 -5.05
C GLN A 98 -18.56 -7.98 -6.14
N ILE A 99 -17.28 -8.06 -5.80
CA ILE A 99 -16.21 -7.60 -6.71
C ILE A 99 -16.23 -8.36 -8.03
N TRP A 100 -16.39 -9.69 -8.01
CA TRP A 100 -16.38 -10.53 -9.21
C TRP A 100 -17.61 -10.34 -10.12
N LYS A 101 -18.68 -9.68 -9.64
CA LYS A 101 -19.88 -9.36 -10.45
C LYS A 101 -19.92 -7.92 -10.94
N THR A 102 -18.98 -7.09 -10.50
CA THR A 102 -19.03 -5.64 -10.73
C THR A 102 -17.90 -5.24 -11.67
N PRO A 103 -18.16 -4.57 -12.80
CA PRO A 103 -17.12 -4.16 -13.73
C PRO A 103 -16.33 -2.97 -13.19
N TRP A 104 -15.10 -2.79 -13.70
CA TRP A 104 -14.26 -1.65 -13.35
C TRP A 104 -14.95 -0.30 -13.59
N SER A 105 -15.75 -0.16 -14.65
CA SER A 105 -16.50 1.07 -14.95
C SER A 105 -17.50 1.50 -13.86
N THR A 106 -17.90 0.57 -12.99
CA THR A 106 -18.68 0.85 -11.78
C THR A 106 -17.77 1.08 -10.58
N LEU A 107 -16.80 0.18 -10.34
CA LEU A 107 -15.90 0.26 -9.19
C LEU A 107 -15.05 1.54 -9.20
N SER A 108 -14.62 2.01 -10.38
CA SER A 108 -13.80 3.21 -10.56
C SER A 108 -14.54 4.50 -10.18
N LYS A 109 -15.87 4.45 -10.01
CA LYS A 109 -16.70 5.57 -9.56
C LYS A 109 -16.87 5.59 -8.04
N LEU A 110 -16.49 4.51 -7.35
CA LEU A 110 -16.59 4.40 -5.90
C LEU A 110 -15.39 5.08 -5.24
N ARG A 111 -15.61 5.53 -3.99
CA ARG A 111 -14.54 6.08 -3.14
C ARG A 111 -14.27 5.14 -1.98
N GLN A 112 -13.06 4.59 -1.95
CA GLN A 112 -12.53 3.81 -0.86
C GLN A 112 -11.88 4.74 0.16
N ALA A 113 -12.64 5.05 1.23
CA ALA A 113 -12.26 6.01 2.26
C ALA A 113 -11.78 7.37 1.69
N SER A 114 -10.47 7.63 1.71
CA SER A 114 -9.88 8.91 1.31
C SER A 114 -9.67 9.05 -0.20
N GLY A 115 -9.80 7.98 -1.00
CA GLY A 115 -9.44 8.01 -2.43
C GLY A 115 -10.36 7.20 -3.35
N PRO A 116 -10.10 7.22 -4.67
CA PRO A 116 -10.72 6.29 -5.60
C PRO A 116 -10.24 4.86 -5.32
N PHE A 117 -10.98 3.87 -5.84
CA PHE A 117 -10.43 2.53 -6.00
C PHE A 117 -9.15 2.56 -6.85
N LEU A 118 -8.21 1.66 -6.53
CA LEU A 118 -7.00 1.44 -7.33
C LEU A 118 -7.07 0.07 -8.01
N ARG A 119 -6.59 -0.01 -9.25
CA ARG A 119 -6.17 -1.28 -9.87
C ARG A 119 -4.77 -1.63 -9.40
N LEU A 120 -4.40 -2.90 -9.54
CA LEU A 120 -3.03 -3.34 -9.33
C LEU A 120 -2.05 -2.59 -10.23
N SER A 121 -2.42 -2.33 -11.50
CA SER A 121 -1.61 -1.54 -12.43
C SER A 121 -1.33 -0.12 -11.90
N ASP A 122 -2.29 0.50 -11.22
CA ASP A 122 -2.11 1.87 -10.68
C ASP A 122 -1.11 1.92 -9.49
N ILE A 123 -0.65 0.75 -9.00
CA ILE A 123 0.28 0.58 -7.88
C ILE A 123 1.67 0.13 -8.35
N VAL A 124 1.75 -0.73 -9.37
CA VAL A 124 3.02 -1.36 -9.81
C VAL A 124 3.66 -0.72 -11.04
N GLU A 125 2.95 0.17 -11.73
CA GLU A 125 3.41 0.94 -12.89
C GLU A 125 3.70 2.40 -12.50
#